data_AF-A0A0C3LWD3-F1
#
_entry.id   AF-A0A0C3LWD3-F1
#
_cell.length_a   1.000
_cell.length_b   1.000
_cell.length_c   1.000
_cell.angle_alpha   90.00
_cell.angle_beta   90.00
_cell.angle_gamma   90.00
#
_symmetry.space_group_name_H-M   'P 1'
#
loop_
_entity.id
_entity.type
_entity.pdbx_description
1 polymer ?
#
loop_
_entity_poly.entity_id
_entity_poly.type
_entity_poly.pdbx_seq_one_letter_code
_entity_poly.pdbx_strand_id
1 'polypeptide(L)'
;MDSFTLQAAGPSPSYPPQPAGSGPPPNAVTPNNPALTTNGSSYRSWITNTRKDVKSNDKILNQDPKALQQFLLTHASGPPTVLIECKGTHEVEGTDSDGARTVTIVIDFHFTVDVTSALLGADTYGAPVWVVADEEPAKRGKYWRQIDYDPNPAQTRANLEAGSSSLRRRSATPLEKRQGLEDVQRRRDLGLPPWACVSAQTPDPTGVRLLSRGDRLRFENSAVCAIQDFSDSDLEPPTIPLAEWTEEYCASWSPLKEFRFLRTVYGWDFKDVQRQVASSLAPFHSGDGTKETATVIIKGSKVIVQSSSPLWWLYGLGFLRWLLYLTLIYPLILWPIKRYLLGRCWKVAGSSFAFVRYEHMQDSRPGETVAQYVARAPQAPPVNDLKMTSRGISKIVGQRFADWYSANAQTFYTAASSKNKTGQRTAIVV
;
A
#
# COMPACT_ATOMS: atom_id res chain seq x y z
N MET A 1 -6.33 59.07 41.13
CA MET A 1 -7.61 58.45 41.48
C MET A 1 -7.91 57.47 40.37
N ASP A 2 -8.14 56.21 40.72
CA ASP A 2 -8.88 55.17 39.99
C ASP A 2 -8.39 53.80 40.48
N SER A 3 -9.13 53.28 41.46
CA SER A 3 -8.78 52.07 42.19
C SER A 3 -9.58 50.90 41.63
N PHE A 4 -8.95 50.02 40.85
CA PHE A 4 -9.61 48.80 40.36
C PHE A 4 -9.46 47.65 41.36
N THR A 5 -10.57 47.29 41.99
CA THR A 5 -10.69 46.21 42.98
C THR A 5 -10.70 44.84 42.30
N LEU A 6 -9.78 43.96 42.68
CA LEU A 6 -9.79 42.55 42.27
C LEU A 6 -10.89 41.79 43.03
N GLN A 7 -11.84 41.21 42.30
CA GLN A 7 -12.93 40.41 42.85
C GLN A 7 -12.60 38.91 42.73
N ALA A 8 -12.58 38.19 43.85
CA ALA A 8 -12.25 36.77 43.89
C ALA A 8 -13.41 35.88 43.39
N ALA A 9 -13.08 34.89 42.56
CA ALA A 9 -14.02 33.85 42.13
C ALA A 9 -14.00 32.68 43.14
N GLY A 10 -15.19 32.22 43.56
CA GLY A 10 -15.36 31.14 44.53
C GLY A 10 -15.21 29.72 43.94
N PRO A 11 -15.16 28.68 44.80
CA PRO A 11 -14.91 27.30 44.39
C PRO A 11 -16.14 26.63 43.75
N SER A 12 -15.90 25.82 42.71
CA SER A 12 -16.92 25.01 42.02
C SER A 12 -17.35 23.79 42.86
N PRO A 13 -18.64 23.40 42.85
CA PRO A 13 -19.13 22.23 43.58
C PRO A 13 -18.77 20.90 42.88
N SER A 14 -18.38 19.92 43.68
CA SER A 14 -18.05 18.54 43.28
C SER A 14 -19.28 17.66 43.06
N TYR A 15 -19.32 16.89 41.96
CA TYR A 15 -20.33 15.85 41.74
C TYR A 15 -19.91 14.48 42.33
N PRO A 16 -20.83 13.71 42.92
CA PRO A 16 -20.56 12.35 43.41
C PRO A 16 -20.62 11.29 42.29
N PRO A 17 -19.95 10.14 42.45
CA PRO A 17 -19.93 9.07 41.46
C PRO A 17 -21.20 8.19 41.48
N GLN A 18 -21.67 7.74 40.31
CA GLN A 18 -22.74 6.73 40.21
C GLN A 18 -22.16 5.30 40.03
N PRO A 19 -22.84 4.27 40.58
CA PRO A 19 -22.34 2.89 40.59
C PRO A 19 -22.63 2.11 39.29
N ALA A 20 -21.87 1.03 39.09
CA ALA A 20 -21.98 0.12 37.95
C ALA A 20 -23.25 -0.76 37.99
N GLY A 21 -23.79 -1.07 36.80
CA GLY A 21 -24.89 -2.03 36.60
C GLY A 21 -24.50 -3.13 35.61
N SER A 22 -24.84 -4.38 35.92
CA SER A 22 -24.45 -5.58 35.17
C SER A 22 -25.66 -6.30 34.54
N GLY A 23 -25.49 -6.83 33.32
CA GLY A 23 -26.51 -7.62 32.62
C GLY A 23 -26.01 -8.17 31.27
N PRO A 24 -26.18 -9.48 30.93
CA PRO A 24 -25.62 -10.10 29.72
C PRO A 24 -26.71 -10.45 28.66
N PRO A 25 -26.44 -11.31 27.65
CA PRO A 25 -26.17 -11.01 26.23
C PRO A 25 -27.43 -11.35 25.34
N PRO A 26 -27.47 -11.36 23.96
CA PRO A 26 -26.52 -12.02 23.03
C PRO A 26 -26.27 -11.30 21.68
N ASN A 27 -25.33 -11.81 20.86
CA ASN A 27 -25.63 -12.28 19.49
C ASN A 27 -24.40 -12.88 18.79
N ALA A 28 -24.61 -14.00 18.08
CA ALA A 28 -23.58 -14.71 17.35
C ALA A 28 -23.28 -14.07 15.98
N VAL A 29 -22.02 -14.14 15.54
CA VAL A 29 -21.60 -13.68 14.20
C VAL A 29 -21.92 -14.78 13.17
N THR A 30 -22.87 -14.49 12.28
CA THR A 30 -23.12 -15.29 11.07
C THR A 30 -22.31 -14.77 9.87
N PRO A 31 -22.00 -15.60 8.86
CA PRO A 31 -21.15 -15.21 7.75
C PRO A 31 -21.84 -14.24 6.77
N ASN A 32 -21.09 -13.24 6.31
CA ASN A 32 -21.57 -12.16 5.45
C ASN A 32 -22.11 -12.65 4.08
N ASN A 33 -23.39 -12.36 3.82
CA ASN A 33 -23.92 -12.21 2.47
C ASN A 33 -23.52 -10.82 1.88
N PRO A 34 -23.52 -10.63 0.55
CA PRO A 34 -23.08 -9.38 -0.07
C PRO A 34 -24.08 -8.23 0.22
N ALA A 35 -23.70 -7.32 1.11
CA ALA A 35 -24.55 -6.22 1.54
C ALA A 35 -24.76 -5.16 0.43
N LEU A 36 -26.02 -4.96 0.06
CA LEU A 36 -26.49 -3.74 -0.62
C LEU A 36 -26.59 -2.64 0.44
N THR A 37 -25.54 -1.85 0.65
CA THR A 37 -25.50 -0.84 1.72
C THR A 37 -26.18 0.47 1.30
N THR A 38 -27.49 0.56 1.50
CA THR A 38 -28.20 1.85 1.61
C THR A 38 -27.93 2.46 2.98
N ASN A 39 -27.02 3.45 3.04
CA ASN A 39 -27.00 4.52 4.05
C ASN A 39 -26.02 5.63 3.62
N GLY A 40 -26.53 6.82 3.28
CA GLY A 40 -25.77 8.08 3.21
C GLY A 40 -24.78 8.30 2.06
N SER A 41 -24.27 7.27 1.37
CA SER A 41 -23.28 7.47 0.28
C SER A 41 -23.93 8.02 -1.00
N SER A 42 -23.52 9.20 -1.46
CA SER A 42 -24.04 9.85 -2.68
C SER A 42 -23.79 9.07 -3.99
N TYR A 43 -22.87 8.12 -3.99
CA TYR A 43 -22.58 7.21 -5.11
C TYR A 43 -23.32 5.87 -4.95
N ARG A 44 -23.89 5.37 -6.04
CA ARG A 44 -24.91 4.31 -6.07
C ARG A 44 -24.40 2.90 -6.32
N SER A 45 -23.17 2.70 -6.83
CA SER A 45 -22.67 1.34 -7.07
C SER A 45 -21.14 1.20 -7.13
N TRP A 46 -20.64 0.16 -6.47
CA TRP A 46 -19.34 -0.45 -6.71
C TRP A 46 -19.46 -1.97 -6.57
N ILE A 47 -18.56 -2.70 -7.20
CA ILE A 47 -18.48 -4.17 -7.16
C ILE A 47 -17.10 -4.55 -6.62
N THR A 48 -17.08 -5.51 -5.71
CA THR A 48 -15.84 -6.09 -5.17
C THR A 48 -15.55 -7.39 -5.91
N ASN A 49 -14.35 -7.54 -6.49
CA ASN A 49 -13.96 -8.76 -7.19
C ASN A 49 -13.51 -9.88 -6.22
N THR A 50 -13.25 -11.08 -6.73
CA THR A 50 -12.73 -12.23 -5.95
C THR A 50 -11.36 -11.97 -5.29
N ARG A 51 -10.62 -10.96 -5.75
CA ARG A 51 -9.37 -10.48 -5.13
C ARG A 51 -9.59 -9.36 -4.12
N LYS A 52 -10.83 -9.06 -3.74
CA LYS A 52 -11.27 -7.92 -2.91
C LYS A 52 -10.96 -6.52 -3.50
N ASP A 53 -10.52 -6.41 -4.75
CA ASP A 53 -10.34 -5.08 -5.39
C ASP A 53 -11.73 -4.45 -5.64
N VAL A 54 -11.84 -3.15 -5.39
CA VAL A 54 -13.08 -2.37 -5.57
C VAL A 54 -13.11 -1.81 -6.99
N LYS A 55 -14.25 -1.92 -7.67
CA LYS A 55 -14.49 -1.31 -8.98
C LYS A 55 -15.80 -0.52 -8.99
N SER A 56 -15.78 0.73 -9.41
CA SER A 56 -16.99 1.53 -9.70
C SER A 56 -16.99 2.04 -11.14
N ASN A 57 -18.19 2.10 -11.72
CA ASN A 57 -18.48 2.74 -13.00
C ASN A 57 -19.46 3.92 -12.83
N ASP A 58 -19.63 4.44 -11.61
CA ASP A 58 -20.65 5.44 -11.29
C ASP A 58 -20.43 6.74 -12.07
N LYS A 59 -21.49 7.27 -12.68
CA LYS A 59 -21.45 8.53 -13.43
C LYS A 59 -21.05 9.71 -12.55
N ILE A 60 -21.47 9.76 -11.29
CA ILE A 60 -21.17 10.87 -10.36
C ILE A 60 -19.65 10.97 -10.14
N LEU A 61 -19.00 9.83 -9.86
CA LEU A 61 -17.54 9.72 -9.66
C LEU A 61 -16.71 10.03 -10.93
N ASN A 62 -17.35 10.24 -12.08
CA ASN A 62 -16.70 10.60 -13.34
C ASN A 62 -16.92 12.06 -13.74
N GLN A 63 -17.78 12.79 -13.01
CA GLN A 63 -18.20 14.16 -13.28
C GLN A 63 -17.86 15.11 -12.12
N ASP A 64 -18.06 14.69 -10.87
CA ASP A 64 -17.73 15.48 -9.68
C ASP A 64 -16.38 15.04 -9.10
N PRO A 65 -15.34 15.90 -9.14
CA PRO A 65 -14.04 15.60 -8.57
C PRO A 65 -14.07 15.47 -7.04
N LYS A 66 -14.95 16.20 -6.34
CA LYS A 66 -15.06 16.13 -4.87
C LYS A 66 -15.67 14.80 -4.44
N ALA A 67 -16.73 14.34 -5.12
CA ALA A 67 -17.28 13.01 -4.91
C ALA A 67 -16.25 11.90 -5.20
N LEU A 68 -15.45 12.04 -6.27
CA LEU A 68 -14.37 11.11 -6.55
C LEU A 68 -13.30 11.11 -5.45
N GLN A 69 -12.83 12.28 -5.02
CA GLN A 69 -11.87 12.40 -3.93
C GLN A 69 -12.40 11.75 -2.64
N GLN A 70 -13.64 12.07 -2.24
CA GLN A 70 -14.27 11.49 -1.05
C GLN A 70 -14.47 9.97 -1.16
N PHE A 71 -14.82 9.44 -2.34
CA PHE A 71 -14.88 8.01 -2.61
C PHE A 71 -13.51 7.33 -2.42
N LEU A 72 -12.45 7.94 -2.97
CA LEU A 72 -11.09 7.44 -2.81
C LEU A 72 -10.62 7.48 -1.36
N LEU A 73 -10.91 8.56 -0.61
CA LEU A 73 -10.59 8.69 0.81
C LEU A 73 -11.38 7.71 1.69
N THR A 74 -12.68 7.53 1.42
CA THR A 74 -13.53 6.52 2.09
C THR A 74 -12.98 5.11 1.89
N HIS A 75 -12.45 4.81 0.70
CA HIS A 75 -11.80 3.54 0.43
C HIS A 75 -10.31 3.51 0.81
N ALA A 76 -9.69 4.63 1.14
CA ALA A 76 -8.30 4.71 1.59
C ALA A 76 -8.12 4.15 3.00
N SER A 77 -9.11 4.32 3.88
CA SER A 77 -9.08 3.86 5.28
C SER A 77 -9.13 2.34 5.44
N GLY A 78 -9.80 1.62 4.53
CA GLY A 78 -9.92 0.16 4.59
C GLY A 78 -8.63 -0.55 4.16
N PRO A 79 -7.95 -1.32 5.06
CA PRO A 79 -6.72 -2.02 4.73
C PRO A 79 -6.92 -3.14 3.69
N PRO A 80 -5.91 -3.43 2.85
CA PRO A 80 -5.89 -4.62 2.04
C PRO A 80 -5.69 -5.86 2.92
N THR A 81 -6.21 -7.01 2.50
CA THR A 81 -5.93 -8.29 3.16
C THR A 81 -4.56 -8.79 2.71
N VAL A 82 -3.66 -9.06 3.65
CA VAL A 82 -2.31 -9.58 3.38
C VAL A 82 -2.24 -11.04 3.80
N LEU A 83 -1.85 -11.90 2.87
CA LEU A 83 -1.71 -13.34 3.09
C LEU A 83 -0.29 -13.79 2.76
N ILE A 84 0.24 -14.75 3.51
CA ILE A 84 1.45 -15.48 3.17
C ILE A 84 1.02 -16.86 2.64
N GLU A 85 1.14 -17.07 1.33
CA GLU A 85 0.93 -18.39 0.70
C GLU A 85 2.21 -19.21 0.82
N CYS A 86 2.14 -20.33 1.53
CA CYS A 86 3.23 -21.27 1.75
C CYS A 86 2.98 -22.54 0.93
N LYS A 87 3.95 -22.94 0.12
CA LYS A 87 3.87 -24.14 -0.72
C LYS A 87 5.20 -24.88 -0.75
N GLY A 88 5.20 -26.13 -0.31
CA GLY A 88 6.32 -27.08 -0.45
C GLY A 88 6.05 -28.06 -1.59
N THR A 89 7.05 -28.32 -2.42
CA THR A 89 6.98 -29.35 -3.47
C THR A 89 8.31 -30.08 -3.62
N HIS A 90 8.25 -31.38 -3.90
CA HIS A 90 9.39 -32.20 -4.33
C HIS A 90 9.11 -32.84 -5.70
N GLU A 91 10.18 -33.29 -6.35
CA GLU A 91 10.12 -33.98 -7.63
C GLU A 91 10.27 -35.50 -7.40
N VAL A 92 9.30 -36.27 -7.88
CA VAL A 92 9.33 -37.73 -7.84
C VAL A 92 9.64 -38.25 -9.23
N GLU A 93 10.76 -38.96 -9.38
CA GLU A 93 11.02 -39.76 -10.57
C GLU A 93 10.14 -41.01 -10.57
N GLY A 94 9.34 -41.16 -11.61
CA GLY A 94 8.58 -42.36 -11.93
C GLY A 94 9.01 -42.95 -13.27
N THR A 95 8.57 -44.17 -13.52
CA THR A 95 8.66 -44.82 -14.84
C THR A 95 7.24 -45.04 -15.32
N ASP A 96 6.91 -44.52 -16.50
CA ASP A 96 5.60 -44.75 -17.13
C ASP A 96 5.48 -46.20 -17.66
N SER A 97 4.29 -46.62 -18.09
CA SER A 97 4.04 -47.95 -18.66
C SER A 97 4.98 -48.29 -19.82
N ASP A 98 5.44 -47.27 -20.52
CA ASP A 98 6.27 -47.37 -21.72
C ASP A 98 7.79 -47.37 -21.39
N GLY A 99 8.16 -47.43 -20.11
CA GLY A 99 9.55 -47.40 -19.66
C GLY A 99 10.21 -46.01 -19.65
N ALA A 100 9.47 -44.98 -20.05
CA ALA A 100 9.95 -43.59 -20.04
C ALA A 100 10.05 -43.04 -18.61
N ARG A 101 11.15 -42.35 -18.29
CA ARG A 101 11.27 -41.60 -17.03
C ARG A 101 10.34 -40.39 -17.06
N THR A 102 9.51 -40.25 -16.04
CA THR A 102 8.62 -39.12 -15.82
C THR A 102 8.96 -38.43 -14.51
N VAL A 103 8.96 -37.09 -14.49
CA VAL A 103 9.17 -36.31 -13.26
C VAL A 103 7.83 -35.71 -12.85
N THR A 104 7.32 -36.15 -11.70
CA THR A 104 6.05 -35.67 -11.15
C THR A 104 6.31 -34.72 -9.99
N ILE A 105 5.82 -33.49 -10.08
CA ILE A 105 5.90 -32.51 -8.99
C ILE A 105 4.77 -32.81 -7.99
N VAL A 106 5.15 -33.31 -6.81
CA VAL A 106 4.22 -33.58 -5.70
C VAL A 106 4.16 -32.36 -4.79
N ILE A 107 2.99 -32.07 -4.22
CA ILE A 107 2.77 -30.97 -3.27
C ILE A 107 2.67 -31.57 -1.86
N ASP A 108 3.65 -31.27 -1.02
CA ASP A 108 3.71 -31.75 0.37
C ASP A 108 2.74 -30.97 1.27
N PHE A 109 2.78 -29.64 1.14
CA PHE A 109 1.88 -28.74 1.85
C PHE A 109 1.55 -27.52 0.99
N HIS A 110 0.31 -27.03 1.11
CA HIS A 110 -0.13 -25.78 0.49
C HIS A 110 -1.21 -25.13 1.35
N PHE A 111 -0.86 -24.03 2.00
CA PHE A 111 -1.77 -23.27 2.87
C PHE A 111 -1.53 -21.76 2.74
N THR A 112 -2.46 -20.96 3.24
CA THR A 112 -2.30 -19.51 3.31
C THR A 112 -2.57 -19.01 4.72
N VAL A 113 -1.63 -18.24 5.28
CA VAL A 113 -1.79 -17.55 6.58
C VAL A 113 -2.25 -16.12 6.35
N ASP A 114 -3.33 -15.68 6.99
CA ASP A 114 -3.70 -14.26 7.04
C ASP A 114 -2.85 -13.52 8.06
N VAL A 115 -2.21 -12.42 7.64
CA VAL A 115 -1.34 -11.57 8.47
C VAL A 115 -1.84 -10.13 8.53
N THR A 116 -3.08 -9.88 8.09
CA THR A 116 -3.70 -8.54 8.10
C THR A 116 -3.78 -7.95 9.52
N SER A 117 -3.88 -8.81 10.54
CA SER A 117 -3.87 -8.46 11.97
C SER A 117 -2.58 -7.77 12.43
N ALA A 118 -1.45 -7.97 11.73
CA ALA A 118 -0.18 -7.31 12.03
C ALA A 118 -0.04 -5.91 11.42
N LEU A 119 -0.98 -5.48 10.55
CA LEU A 119 -1.00 -4.11 10.05
C LEU A 119 -1.38 -3.15 11.17
N LEU A 120 -0.72 -2.00 11.21
CA LEU A 120 -1.08 -0.93 12.12
C LEU A 120 -2.48 -0.37 11.80
N GLY A 121 -3.24 -0.11 12.86
CA GLY A 121 -4.59 0.44 12.80
C GLY A 121 -4.64 1.77 12.02
N ALA A 122 -5.54 1.82 11.03
CA ALA A 122 -5.79 3.03 10.24
C ALA A 122 -6.56 4.11 11.03
N ASP A 123 -7.14 3.72 12.17
CA ASP A 123 -7.76 4.58 13.18
C ASP A 123 -6.72 5.37 13.98
N THR A 124 -5.64 4.72 14.42
CA THR A 124 -4.61 5.35 15.25
C THR A 124 -3.82 6.42 14.49
N TYR A 125 -3.67 6.27 13.17
CA TYR A 125 -2.69 7.02 12.37
C TYR A 125 -3.20 7.56 11.03
N GLY A 126 -4.47 7.33 10.71
CA GLY A 126 -4.96 7.46 9.34
C GLY A 126 -4.38 6.40 8.42
N ALA A 127 -4.98 6.23 7.24
CA ALA A 127 -4.32 5.55 6.14
C ALA A 127 -3.56 6.61 5.31
N PRO A 128 -2.22 6.73 5.42
CA PRO A 128 -1.46 7.75 4.70
C PRO A 128 -1.69 7.63 3.19
N VAL A 129 -2.39 8.64 2.66
CA VAL A 129 -2.62 8.84 1.24
C VAL A 129 -1.34 9.43 0.65
N TRP A 130 -0.85 8.81 -0.40
CA TRP A 130 0.36 9.19 -1.09
C TRP A 130 0.04 9.46 -2.56
N VAL A 131 0.81 10.37 -3.15
CA VAL A 131 0.79 10.70 -4.57
C VAL A 131 2.19 10.44 -5.13
N VAL A 132 2.28 9.99 -6.38
CA VAL A 132 3.54 9.67 -7.05
C VAL A 132 4.34 10.95 -7.29
N ALA A 133 5.57 11.01 -6.78
CA ALA A 133 6.52 12.11 -7.02
C ALA A 133 6.65 12.44 -8.51
N ASP A 134 6.85 13.71 -8.85
CA ASP A 134 6.69 14.21 -10.23
C ASP A 134 7.64 13.55 -11.24
N GLU A 135 8.90 13.33 -10.82
CA GLU A 135 9.92 12.61 -11.57
C GLU A 135 9.60 11.11 -11.76
N GLU A 136 8.79 10.48 -10.90
CA GLU A 136 8.51 9.05 -11.01
C GLU A 136 7.54 8.78 -12.19
N PRO A 137 7.89 7.84 -13.11
CA PRO A 137 7.09 7.51 -14.29
C PRO A 137 5.69 6.93 -14.00
N ALA A 138 4.69 7.76 -13.73
CA ALA A 138 3.31 7.36 -13.48
C ALA A 138 2.44 7.36 -14.74
N LYS A 139 1.22 6.78 -14.69
CA LYS A 139 0.22 7.08 -15.73
C LYS A 139 -0.51 8.35 -15.30
N ARG A 140 -0.29 9.45 -16.01
CA ARG A 140 -0.75 10.82 -15.67
C ARG A 140 -1.74 11.31 -16.74
N GLY A 141 -2.82 10.56 -16.90
CA GLY A 141 -3.84 10.79 -17.93
C GLY A 141 -3.62 9.99 -19.21
N LYS A 142 -2.41 9.86 -19.78
CA LYS A 142 -2.22 9.01 -20.98
C LYS A 142 -2.06 7.53 -20.60
N TYR A 143 -2.29 6.62 -21.56
CA TYR A 143 -2.19 5.18 -21.29
C TYR A 143 -0.74 4.71 -21.03
N TRP A 144 0.25 5.45 -21.54
CA TRP A 144 1.68 5.24 -21.27
C TRP A 144 2.16 6.05 -20.06
N ARG A 145 3.31 5.65 -19.50
CA ARG A 145 3.93 6.38 -18.38
C ARG A 145 4.46 7.74 -18.83
N GLN A 146 4.24 8.74 -17.99
CA GLN A 146 4.60 10.14 -18.14
C GLN A 146 5.31 10.61 -16.87
N ILE A 147 6.14 11.64 -17.04
CA ILE A 147 6.87 12.33 -15.98
C ILE A 147 6.44 13.78 -16.04
N ASP A 148 6.15 14.37 -14.89
CA ASP A 148 6.00 15.80 -14.74
C ASP A 148 7.37 16.36 -14.32
N TYR A 149 7.78 17.48 -14.90
CA TYR A 149 9.07 18.11 -14.59
C TYR A 149 8.95 19.62 -14.70
N ASP A 150 9.70 20.34 -13.87
CA ASP A 150 9.90 21.77 -14.07
C ASP A 150 10.95 21.97 -15.19
N PRO A 151 10.63 22.66 -16.29
CA PRO A 151 11.62 22.99 -17.32
C PRO A 151 12.69 24.01 -16.86
N ASN A 152 12.49 24.70 -15.73
CA ASN A 152 13.38 25.72 -15.21
C ASN A 152 13.58 25.63 -13.68
N PRO A 153 14.24 24.55 -13.18
CA PRO A 153 14.45 24.29 -11.75
C PRO A 153 15.14 25.44 -10.99
N ALA A 154 15.90 26.29 -11.70
CA ALA A 154 16.56 27.46 -11.13
C ALA A 154 15.60 28.61 -10.76
N GLN A 155 14.44 28.70 -11.41
CA GLN A 155 13.41 29.72 -11.15
C GLN A 155 12.25 29.21 -10.28
N THR A 156 12.14 27.90 -10.06
CA THR A 156 11.05 27.27 -9.30
C THR A 156 10.83 27.90 -7.92
N ARG A 157 11.90 28.28 -7.21
CA ARG A 157 11.78 28.98 -5.91
C ARG A 157 11.04 30.32 -5.98
N ALA A 158 11.27 31.11 -7.02
CA ALA A 158 10.54 32.37 -7.24
C ALA A 158 9.11 32.13 -7.77
N ASN A 159 8.92 31.06 -8.56
CA ASN A 159 7.62 30.73 -9.16
C ASN A 159 6.66 30.01 -8.18
N LEU A 160 7.18 29.36 -7.14
CA LEU A 160 6.42 28.76 -6.04
C LEU A 160 5.66 29.83 -5.23
N GLU A 161 6.31 30.94 -4.91
CA GLU A 161 5.67 32.09 -4.24
C GLU A 161 4.59 32.74 -5.12
N ALA A 162 4.74 32.68 -6.45
CA ALA A 162 3.78 33.18 -7.43
C ALA A 162 2.67 32.18 -7.81
N GLY A 163 2.68 30.94 -7.28
CA GLY A 163 1.67 29.91 -7.55
C GLY A 163 1.56 29.49 -9.02
N SER A 164 2.63 29.66 -9.82
CA SER A 164 2.56 29.59 -11.29
C SER A 164 3.68 28.74 -11.94
N SER A 165 4.19 27.74 -11.23
CA SER A 165 5.08 26.73 -11.80
C SER A 165 4.32 25.82 -12.77
N SER A 166 4.28 26.18 -14.05
CA SER A 166 3.66 25.36 -15.11
C SER A 166 4.45 24.07 -15.37
N LEU A 167 4.21 23.05 -14.53
CA LEU A 167 4.77 21.72 -14.69
C LEU A 167 4.53 21.19 -16.10
N ARG A 168 5.61 20.77 -16.76
CA ARG A 168 5.53 20.19 -18.10
C ARG A 168 5.45 18.68 -17.99
N ARG A 169 4.48 18.09 -18.70
CA ARG A 169 4.28 16.65 -18.73
C ARG A 169 4.85 16.03 -20.00
N ARG A 170 5.93 15.26 -19.89
CA ARG A 170 6.50 14.48 -21.02
C ARG A 170 6.19 12.99 -20.92
N SER A 171 6.34 12.29 -22.04
CA SER A 171 6.38 10.83 -22.05
C SER A 171 7.68 10.35 -21.40
N ALA A 172 7.61 9.36 -20.51
CA ALA A 172 8.81 8.76 -19.94
C ALA A 172 9.60 8.02 -21.03
N THR A 173 10.94 8.08 -20.99
CA THR A 173 11.84 7.32 -21.85
C THR A 173 11.77 5.83 -21.54
N PRO A 174 12.27 4.93 -22.42
CA PRO A 174 12.34 3.50 -22.12
C PRO A 174 13.18 3.19 -20.87
N LEU A 175 14.27 3.93 -20.65
CA LEU A 175 15.15 3.76 -19.48
C LEU A 175 14.44 4.15 -18.19
N GLU A 176 13.85 5.34 -18.14
CA GLU A 176 13.05 5.81 -16.98
C GLU A 176 11.92 4.82 -16.64
N LYS A 177 11.19 4.33 -17.66
CA LYS A 177 10.12 3.33 -17.48
C LYS A 177 10.62 2.02 -16.85
N ARG A 178 11.85 1.61 -17.17
CA ARG A 178 12.49 0.41 -16.63
C ARG A 178 12.95 0.68 -15.19
N GLN A 179 13.68 1.77 -14.97
CA GLN A 179 14.14 2.18 -13.64
C GLN A 179 12.97 2.33 -12.66
N GLY A 180 11.94 3.10 -13.00
CA GLY A 180 10.72 3.23 -12.17
C GLY A 180 9.84 1.97 -12.07
N LEU A 181 10.18 0.86 -12.74
CA LEU A 181 9.64 -0.47 -12.46
C LEU A 181 10.53 -1.22 -11.46
N GLU A 182 11.85 -1.16 -11.66
CA GLU A 182 12.86 -1.72 -10.77
C GLU A 182 12.80 -1.06 -9.38
N ASP A 183 12.60 0.25 -9.28
CA ASP A 183 12.46 0.99 -8.01
C ASP A 183 11.15 0.66 -7.28
N VAL A 184 10.04 0.46 -8.01
CA VAL A 184 8.78 -0.02 -7.41
C VAL A 184 8.95 -1.43 -6.85
N GLN A 185 9.68 -2.31 -7.56
CA GLN A 185 9.94 -3.67 -7.09
C GLN A 185 10.91 -3.68 -5.91
N ARG A 186 12.02 -2.94 -5.99
CA ARG A 186 13.02 -2.80 -4.93
C ARG A 186 12.42 -2.21 -3.67
N ARG A 187 11.52 -1.21 -3.78
CA ARG A 187 10.76 -0.69 -2.63
C ARG A 187 9.90 -1.76 -1.98
N ARG A 188 9.13 -2.49 -2.79
CA ARG A 188 8.30 -3.61 -2.29
C ARG A 188 9.14 -4.68 -1.62
N ASP A 189 10.26 -5.06 -2.22
CA ASP A 189 11.16 -6.08 -1.69
C ASP A 189 11.69 -5.67 -0.31
N LEU A 190 12.24 -4.47 -0.18
CA LEU A 190 12.84 -3.94 1.05
C LEU A 190 11.81 -3.44 2.10
N GLY A 191 10.50 -3.55 1.83
CA GLY A 191 9.47 -3.00 2.72
C GLY A 191 9.45 -1.47 2.81
N LEU A 192 10.02 -0.75 1.83
CA LEU A 192 9.99 0.71 1.75
C LEU A 192 8.58 1.25 1.45
N PRO A 193 8.22 2.42 2.00
CA PRO A 193 6.97 3.09 1.64
C PRO A 193 6.95 3.50 0.16
N PRO A 194 5.76 3.68 -0.44
CA PRO A 194 5.61 4.02 -1.86
C PRO A 194 6.07 5.44 -2.21
N TRP A 195 6.32 6.31 -1.22
CA TRP A 195 6.95 7.62 -1.38
C TRP A 195 8.48 7.58 -1.25
N ALA A 196 9.09 6.43 -0.97
CA ALA A 196 10.55 6.35 -0.96
C ALA A 196 11.13 6.64 -2.35
N CYS A 197 12.15 7.48 -2.40
CA CYS A 197 13.02 7.60 -3.55
C CYS A 197 14.13 6.55 -3.42
N VAL A 198 14.36 5.77 -4.47
CA VAL A 198 15.48 4.84 -4.51
C VAL A 198 16.34 5.18 -5.71
N SER A 199 17.49 5.81 -5.46
CA SER A 199 18.42 6.15 -6.54
C SER A 199 19.11 4.89 -7.06
N ALA A 200 19.23 4.78 -8.38
CA ALA A 200 19.99 3.73 -9.04
C ALA A 200 21.51 3.97 -9.03
N GLN A 201 21.98 5.14 -8.58
CA GLN A 201 23.37 5.57 -8.73
C GLN A 201 24.30 5.17 -7.56
N THR A 202 23.81 4.49 -6.52
CA THR A 202 24.67 3.89 -5.49
C THR A 202 25.06 2.45 -5.90
N PRO A 203 26.36 2.16 -6.08
CA PRO A 203 26.84 0.81 -6.41
C PRO A 203 26.86 -0.15 -5.21
N ASP A 204 26.50 0.32 -4.02
CA ASP A 204 26.43 -0.46 -2.79
C ASP A 204 25.03 -1.13 -2.67
N PRO A 205 24.94 -2.47 -2.59
CA PRO A 205 23.66 -3.18 -2.43
C PRO A 205 22.91 -2.87 -1.13
N THR A 206 23.60 -2.25 -0.15
CA THR A 206 23.06 -1.76 1.12
C THR A 206 22.85 -0.24 1.14
N GLY A 207 23.44 0.49 0.19
CA GLY A 207 23.50 1.95 0.20
C GLY A 207 22.28 2.65 -0.40
N VAL A 208 21.19 2.76 0.35
CA VAL A 208 20.10 3.70 0.01
C VAL A 208 20.56 5.13 0.32
N ARG A 209 21.04 5.86 -0.70
CA ARG A 209 21.23 7.32 -0.58
C ARG A 209 20.03 8.07 -1.13
N LEU A 210 19.40 8.85 -0.25
CA LEU A 210 18.42 9.87 -0.61
C LEU A 210 19.16 11.10 -1.16
N LEU A 211 18.58 11.77 -2.16
CA LEU A 211 19.03 13.08 -2.63
C LEU A 211 18.40 14.17 -1.76
N SER A 212 19.11 15.27 -1.53
CA SER A 212 18.62 16.41 -0.75
C SER A 212 18.56 17.68 -1.60
N ARG A 213 17.54 18.55 -1.39
CA ARG A 213 17.72 19.88 -0.74
C ARG A 213 16.56 20.88 -0.99
N GLY A 214 15.74 21.16 0.03
CA GLY A 214 15.22 22.54 0.24
C GLY A 214 13.79 22.78 0.76
N ASP A 215 13.58 22.60 2.06
CA ASP A 215 12.67 23.39 2.93
C ASP A 215 11.27 23.87 2.45
N ARG A 216 10.29 22.96 2.60
CA ARG A 216 9.08 23.07 3.49
C ARG A 216 8.01 24.17 3.26
N LEU A 217 6.72 23.75 3.25
CA LEU A 217 5.71 24.11 4.28
C LEU A 217 4.35 23.33 4.18
N ARG A 218 3.87 22.87 5.35
CA ARG A 218 2.50 22.42 5.76
C ARG A 218 1.72 21.34 4.98
N PHE A 219 1.61 20.17 5.61
CA PHE A 219 0.33 19.70 6.19
C PHE A 219 0.60 19.15 7.61
N GLU A 220 -0.40 19.20 8.50
CA GLU A 220 -0.26 18.81 9.91
C GLU A 220 -0.62 17.34 10.16
N ASN A 221 0.01 16.75 11.19
CA ASN A 221 -0.35 15.49 11.85
C ASN A 221 -0.25 14.17 11.06
N SER A 222 0.97 13.73 10.75
CA SER A 222 1.51 12.37 11.02
C SER A 222 2.93 12.23 10.47
N ALA A 223 3.89 11.68 11.22
CA ALA A 223 5.31 11.70 10.84
C ALA A 223 6.05 10.40 11.18
N VAL A 224 6.30 9.55 10.17
CA VAL A 224 6.86 8.21 10.31
C VAL A 224 7.30 7.63 8.94
N CYS A 225 8.59 7.40 8.65
CA CYS A 225 9.30 6.11 8.90
C CYS A 225 10.82 6.16 8.66
N ALA A 226 11.58 5.23 9.26
CA ALA A 226 13.04 5.08 9.08
C ALA A 226 13.50 3.65 8.68
N ILE A 227 13.44 3.29 7.40
CA ILE A 227 14.58 2.52 6.84
C ILE A 227 15.83 3.43 6.95
N GLN A 228 17.05 2.89 6.97
CA GLN A 228 18.24 3.68 7.37
C GLN A 228 18.29 5.04 6.64
N ASP A 229 18.44 6.12 7.44
CA ASP A 229 18.35 7.55 7.08
C ASP A 229 17.03 8.10 6.53
N PHE A 230 15.94 7.32 6.51
CA PHE A 230 14.65 7.79 6.03
C PHE A 230 13.96 8.69 7.06
N SER A 231 13.67 9.92 6.65
CA SER A 231 13.01 10.97 7.42
C SER A 231 11.98 11.62 6.48
N ASP A 232 10.69 11.64 6.85
CA ASP A 232 9.63 12.21 6.01
C ASP A 232 9.78 13.74 5.76
N SER A 233 10.87 14.38 6.18
CA SER A 233 11.19 15.78 5.80
C SER A 233 11.78 15.89 4.41
N ASP A 234 12.50 14.86 3.97
CA ASP A 234 13.48 14.98 2.87
C ASP A 234 12.85 14.65 1.51
N LEU A 235 11.52 14.51 1.49
CA LEU A 235 10.71 14.27 0.30
C LEU A 235 9.95 15.55 -0.01
N GLU A 236 10.19 16.08 -1.20
CA GLU A 236 9.37 17.16 -1.73
C GLU A 236 7.93 16.66 -1.86
N PRO A 237 6.93 17.40 -1.33
CA PRO A 237 5.54 17.02 -1.52
C PRO A 237 5.26 17.03 -3.04
N PRO A 238 4.58 16.02 -3.58
CA PRO A 238 4.25 15.99 -5.00
C PRO A 238 3.45 17.24 -5.34
N THR A 239 3.88 17.98 -6.36
CA THR A 239 3.39 19.34 -6.66
C THR A 239 1.88 19.33 -6.93
N ILE A 240 1.36 18.25 -7.50
CA ILE A 240 -0.05 18.07 -7.86
C ILE A 240 -0.74 17.22 -6.77
N PRO A 241 -1.65 17.78 -5.95
CA PRO A 241 -2.36 17.05 -4.90
C PRO A 241 -3.44 16.11 -5.47
N LEU A 242 -3.96 15.19 -4.64
CA LEU A 242 -5.01 14.25 -5.05
C LEU A 242 -6.27 14.96 -5.60
N ALA A 243 -6.64 16.13 -5.04
CA ALA A 243 -7.78 16.91 -5.51
C ALA A 243 -7.63 17.30 -7.00
N GLU A 244 -6.50 17.89 -7.37
CA GLU A 244 -6.21 18.28 -8.75
C GLU A 244 -6.13 17.07 -9.69
N TRP A 245 -5.59 15.93 -9.24
CA TRP A 245 -5.65 14.68 -10.01
C TRP A 245 -7.09 14.18 -10.26
N THR A 246 -8.01 14.38 -9.30
CA THR A 246 -9.43 14.05 -9.49
C THR A 246 -10.14 15.05 -10.39
N GLU A 247 -9.75 16.33 -10.37
CA GLU A 247 -10.21 17.35 -11.30
C GLU A 247 -9.77 17.07 -12.74
N GLU A 248 -8.48 16.76 -12.98
CA GLU A 248 -7.96 16.37 -14.30
C GLU A 248 -8.67 15.11 -14.84
N TYR A 249 -8.96 14.14 -13.96
CA TYR A 249 -9.73 12.95 -14.32
C TYR A 249 -11.17 13.31 -14.73
N CYS A 250 -11.89 14.09 -13.93
CA CYS A 250 -13.27 14.46 -14.20
C CYS A 250 -13.40 15.33 -15.46
N ALA A 251 -12.52 16.31 -15.63
CA ALA A 251 -12.41 17.15 -16.83
C ALA A 251 -12.09 16.35 -18.10
N SER A 252 -11.52 15.14 -17.99
CA SER A 252 -11.24 14.32 -19.16
C SER A 252 -12.52 13.76 -19.80
N TRP A 253 -12.77 14.19 -21.04
CA TRP A 253 -13.76 13.67 -21.98
C TRP A 253 -13.55 12.23 -22.50
N SER A 254 -12.50 11.53 -22.07
CA SER A 254 -12.18 10.19 -22.57
C SER A 254 -13.26 9.15 -22.21
N PRO A 255 -13.82 8.41 -23.20
CA PRO A 255 -14.85 7.40 -22.93
C PRO A 255 -14.28 6.11 -22.34
N LEU A 256 -12.95 5.97 -22.29
CA LEU A 256 -12.24 4.85 -21.67
C LEU A 256 -11.25 5.36 -20.61
N LYS A 257 -11.66 6.38 -19.84
CA LYS A 257 -10.89 6.85 -18.68
C LYS A 257 -10.98 5.86 -17.52
N GLU A 258 -9.88 5.73 -16.80
CA GLU A 258 -9.72 4.83 -15.66
C GLU A 258 -8.80 5.45 -14.59
N PHE A 259 -9.35 5.74 -13.40
CA PHE A 259 -8.58 6.12 -12.22
C PHE A 259 -8.26 4.85 -11.42
N ARG A 260 -6.98 4.62 -11.13
CA ARG A 260 -6.48 3.50 -10.33
C ARG A 260 -5.80 4.01 -9.08
N PHE A 261 -6.55 4.01 -7.99
CA PHE A 261 -6.03 4.26 -6.66
C PHE A 261 -5.53 2.94 -6.07
N LEU A 262 -4.33 2.94 -5.49
CA LEU A 262 -3.66 1.74 -5.00
C LEU A 262 -3.76 1.63 -3.48
N ARG A 263 -3.88 0.43 -2.94
CA ARG A 263 -3.58 0.13 -1.54
C ARG A 263 -2.28 -0.65 -1.49
N THR A 264 -1.28 -0.07 -0.85
CA THR A 264 0.08 -0.62 -0.74
C THR A 264 0.38 -0.99 0.70
N VAL A 265 1.30 -1.92 0.90
CA VAL A 265 1.71 -2.38 2.23
C VAL A 265 3.23 -2.35 2.31
N TYR A 266 3.76 -1.91 3.44
CA TYR A 266 5.20 -1.72 3.67
C TYR A 266 5.58 -1.96 5.15
N GLY A 267 6.86 -1.83 5.48
CA GLY A 267 7.42 -1.99 6.84
C GLY A 267 8.07 -3.35 7.11
N TRP A 268 7.71 -4.39 6.35
CA TRP A 268 8.41 -5.68 6.35
C TRP A 268 9.17 -5.88 5.03
N ASP A 269 10.42 -6.34 5.10
CA ASP A 269 11.16 -6.82 3.92
C ASP A 269 10.49 -8.11 3.43
N PHE A 270 9.78 -8.03 2.30
CA PHE A 270 9.04 -9.17 1.78
C PHE A 270 9.94 -10.25 1.18
N LYS A 271 11.22 -10.00 0.90
CA LYS A 271 12.17 -11.06 0.54
C LYS A 271 12.65 -11.81 1.79
N ASP A 272 12.89 -11.10 2.88
CA ASP A 272 13.30 -11.72 4.14
C ASP A 272 12.16 -12.51 4.78
N VAL A 273 10.92 -11.99 4.75
CA VAL A 273 9.70 -12.74 5.10
C VAL A 273 9.64 -14.07 4.32
N GLN A 274 9.85 -14.03 3.00
CA GLN A 274 9.79 -15.22 2.16
C GLN A 274 10.92 -16.20 2.49
N ARG A 275 12.15 -15.70 2.69
CA ARG A 275 13.32 -16.51 3.06
C ARG A 275 13.13 -17.18 4.42
N GLN A 276 12.74 -16.41 5.45
CA GLN A 276 12.58 -16.90 6.80
C GLN A 276 11.47 -17.95 6.88
N VAL A 277 10.30 -17.71 6.26
CA VAL A 277 9.19 -18.68 6.23
C VAL A 277 9.51 -19.91 5.38
N ALA A 278 10.22 -19.78 4.26
CA ALA A 278 10.65 -20.94 3.48
C ALA A 278 11.64 -21.81 4.27
N SER A 279 12.68 -21.19 4.84
CA SER A 279 13.73 -21.90 5.58
C SER A 279 13.24 -22.58 6.86
N SER A 280 12.26 -21.99 7.58
CA SER A 280 11.66 -22.62 8.76
C SER A 280 10.70 -23.77 8.42
N LEU A 281 10.13 -23.77 7.21
CA LEU A 281 9.29 -24.85 6.70
C LEU A 281 10.09 -25.96 6.00
N ALA A 282 11.40 -25.78 5.79
CA ALA A 282 12.27 -26.77 5.17
C ALA A 282 12.23 -28.16 5.86
N PRO A 283 12.15 -28.30 7.20
CA PRO A 283 12.06 -29.63 7.83
C PRO A 283 10.76 -30.40 7.58
N PHE A 284 9.72 -29.76 7.02
CA PHE A 284 8.40 -30.38 6.80
C PHE A 284 8.23 -30.98 5.40
N HIS A 285 9.27 -30.93 4.56
CA HIS A 285 9.31 -31.63 3.28
C HIS A 285 10.50 -32.61 3.27
N SER A 286 10.46 -33.62 2.41
CA SER A 286 11.58 -34.55 2.23
C SER A 286 11.57 -35.13 0.82
N GLY A 287 12.69 -35.01 0.11
CA GLY A 287 12.87 -35.51 -1.25
C GLY A 287 14.12 -34.92 -1.90
N ASP A 288 14.44 -35.38 -3.10
CA ASP A 288 15.37 -34.68 -4.00
C ASP A 288 14.62 -33.61 -4.82
N GLY A 289 15.37 -32.63 -5.35
CA GLY A 289 14.80 -31.59 -6.24
C GLY A 289 13.81 -30.62 -5.57
N THR A 290 13.95 -30.37 -4.27
CA THR A 290 12.97 -29.65 -3.44
C THR A 290 12.85 -28.16 -3.76
N LYS A 291 11.62 -27.65 -3.62
CA LYS A 291 11.25 -26.24 -3.87
C LYS A 291 10.20 -25.77 -2.87
N GLU A 292 10.63 -25.23 -1.73
CA GLU A 292 9.77 -24.44 -0.85
C GLU A 292 9.61 -23.03 -1.40
N THR A 293 8.37 -22.55 -1.40
CA THR A 293 8.05 -21.17 -1.80
C THR A 293 7.07 -20.58 -0.79
N ALA A 294 7.51 -19.52 -0.12
CA ALA A 294 6.61 -18.58 0.54
C ALA A 294 6.39 -17.40 -0.41
N THR A 295 5.15 -16.92 -0.55
CA THR A 295 4.84 -15.73 -1.37
C THR A 295 3.83 -14.83 -0.68
N VAL A 296 4.07 -13.51 -0.71
CA VAL A 296 3.19 -12.52 -0.07
C VAL A 296 2.13 -12.04 -1.06
N ILE A 297 0.88 -12.41 -0.81
CA ILE A 297 -0.30 -12.07 -1.61
C ILE A 297 -1.08 -10.94 -0.94
N ILE A 298 -1.24 -9.83 -1.65
CA ILE A 298 -2.04 -8.68 -1.21
C ILE A 298 -3.36 -8.67 -2.00
N LYS A 299 -4.49 -8.85 -1.30
CA LYS A 299 -5.87 -8.77 -1.81
C LYS A 299 -6.48 -7.41 -1.42
N GLY A 300 -7.34 -6.83 -2.26
CA GLY A 300 -7.89 -5.48 -2.06
C GLY A 300 -6.92 -4.35 -2.41
N SER A 301 -5.90 -4.67 -3.20
CA SER A 301 -4.80 -3.78 -3.60
C SER A 301 -5.20 -2.57 -4.44
N LYS A 302 -6.43 -2.54 -4.98
CA LYS A 302 -6.87 -1.53 -5.95
C LYS A 302 -8.30 -1.06 -5.68
N VAL A 303 -8.49 0.23 -5.93
CA VAL A 303 -9.79 0.87 -6.12
C VAL A 303 -9.77 1.47 -7.52
N ILE A 304 -10.69 1.02 -8.38
CA ILE A 304 -10.71 1.35 -9.80
C ILE A 304 -12.02 2.08 -10.12
N VAL A 305 -11.93 3.34 -10.52
CA VAL A 305 -13.06 4.10 -11.08
C VAL A 305 -12.90 4.12 -12.60
N GLN A 306 -13.96 3.79 -13.32
CA GLN A 306 -14.00 3.80 -14.79
C GLN A 306 -15.15 4.67 -15.27
N SER A 307 -15.04 5.24 -16.47
CA SER A 307 -16.15 5.92 -17.15
C SER A 307 -17.38 5.01 -17.29
N SER A 308 -18.58 5.58 -17.11
CA SER A 308 -19.86 4.89 -17.27
C SER A 308 -20.24 4.63 -18.75
N SER A 309 -19.26 4.53 -19.65
CA SER A 309 -19.48 4.46 -21.10
C SER A 309 -19.82 3.04 -21.56
N PRO A 310 -20.76 2.84 -22.50
CA PRO A 310 -21.17 1.50 -22.97
C PRO A 310 -20.02 0.71 -23.62
N LEU A 311 -18.97 1.39 -24.10
CA LEU A 311 -17.74 0.74 -24.57
C LEU A 311 -17.11 -0.18 -23.50
N TRP A 312 -17.11 0.21 -22.22
CA TRP A 312 -16.57 -0.65 -21.14
C TRP A 312 -17.38 -1.93 -20.95
N TRP A 313 -18.70 -1.89 -21.18
CA TRP A 313 -19.54 -3.08 -21.18
C TRP A 313 -19.21 -3.99 -22.37
N LEU A 314 -19.03 -3.42 -23.57
CA LEU A 314 -18.61 -4.14 -24.78
C LEU A 314 -17.27 -4.87 -24.59
N TYR A 315 -16.29 -4.24 -23.92
CA TYR A 315 -15.02 -4.88 -23.54
C TYR A 315 -15.15 -5.98 -22.47
N GLY A 316 -16.25 -6.00 -21.71
CA GLY A 316 -16.50 -6.96 -20.62
C GLY A 316 -17.11 -8.28 -21.08
N LEU A 317 -17.76 -8.33 -22.23
CA LEU A 317 -18.40 -9.53 -22.78
C LEU A 317 -17.35 -10.55 -23.25
N GLY A 318 -17.16 -11.63 -22.49
CA GLY A 318 -16.14 -12.65 -22.76
C GLY A 318 -16.25 -13.30 -24.14
N PHE A 319 -17.47 -13.66 -24.56
CA PHE A 319 -17.74 -14.25 -25.89
C PHE A 319 -17.44 -13.26 -27.03
N LEU A 320 -17.92 -12.02 -26.93
CA LEU A 320 -17.65 -11.00 -27.96
C LEU A 320 -16.15 -10.71 -28.05
N ARG A 321 -15.44 -10.67 -26.92
CA ARG A 321 -13.98 -10.53 -26.90
C ARG A 321 -13.30 -11.69 -27.64
N TRP A 322 -13.74 -12.93 -27.44
CA TRP A 322 -13.23 -14.10 -28.16
C TRP A 322 -13.48 -14.00 -29.69
N LEU A 323 -14.70 -13.61 -30.10
CA LEU A 323 -15.03 -13.39 -31.51
C LEU A 323 -14.18 -12.26 -32.14
N LEU A 324 -13.96 -11.16 -31.41
CA LEU A 324 -13.09 -10.05 -31.85
C LEU A 324 -11.61 -10.44 -31.91
N TYR A 325 -11.16 -11.43 -31.13
CA TYR A 325 -9.82 -12.01 -31.27
C TYR A 325 -9.73 -12.91 -32.51
N LEU A 326 -10.71 -13.79 -32.73
CA LEU A 326 -10.75 -14.71 -33.88
C LEU A 326 -10.81 -13.97 -35.22
N THR A 327 -11.53 -12.86 -35.28
CA THR A 327 -11.61 -11.96 -36.45
C THR A 327 -10.43 -10.99 -36.58
N LEU A 328 -9.44 -11.04 -35.67
CA LEU A 328 -8.29 -10.12 -35.57
C LEU A 328 -8.62 -8.62 -35.40
N ILE A 329 -9.91 -8.24 -35.35
CA ILE A 329 -10.37 -6.88 -35.10
C ILE A 329 -9.85 -6.36 -33.75
N TYR A 330 -9.80 -7.21 -32.72
CA TYR A 330 -9.28 -6.85 -31.40
C TYR A 330 -7.80 -6.43 -31.45
N PRO A 331 -6.83 -7.28 -31.86
CA PRO A 331 -5.42 -6.89 -31.89
C PRO A 331 -5.11 -5.78 -32.89
N LEU A 332 -5.74 -5.76 -34.07
CA LEU A 332 -5.37 -4.83 -35.15
C LEU A 332 -6.03 -3.46 -35.06
N ILE A 333 -7.28 -3.37 -34.56
CA ILE A 333 -8.09 -2.13 -34.60
C ILE A 333 -8.44 -1.67 -33.18
N LEU A 334 -9.10 -2.53 -32.39
CA LEU A 334 -9.64 -2.15 -31.09
C LEU A 334 -8.55 -1.86 -30.05
N TRP A 335 -7.49 -2.66 -30.02
CA TRP A 335 -6.34 -2.50 -29.12
C TRP A 335 -5.56 -1.19 -29.35
N PRO A 336 -5.13 -0.82 -30.58
CA PRO A 336 -4.44 0.45 -30.78
C PRO A 336 -5.37 1.65 -30.56
N ILE A 337 -6.65 1.60 -30.98
CA ILE A 337 -7.61 2.67 -30.69
C ILE A 337 -7.74 2.88 -29.17
N LYS A 338 -7.89 1.80 -28.39
CA LYS A 338 -7.92 1.88 -26.92
C LYS A 338 -6.61 2.41 -26.35
N ARG A 339 -5.46 2.03 -26.89
CA ARG A 339 -4.14 2.36 -26.34
C ARG A 339 -3.68 3.78 -26.64
N TYR A 340 -4.02 4.32 -27.81
CA TYR A 340 -3.46 5.56 -28.33
C TYR A 340 -4.48 6.71 -28.43
N LEU A 341 -5.76 6.41 -28.70
CA LEU A 341 -6.79 7.42 -28.92
C LEU A 341 -7.72 7.58 -27.72
N LEU A 342 -8.44 6.51 -27.36
CA LEU A 342 -9.57 6.58 -26.44
C LEU A 342 -9.22 6.34 -24.98
N GLY A 343 -8.21 5.52 -24.68
CA GLY A 343 -7.86 5.12 -23.31
C GLY A 343 -7.03 6.18 -22.58
N ARG A 344 -7.54 6.60 -21.42
CA ARG A 344 -6.84 7.49 -20.50
C ARG A 344 -6.75 6.83 -19.12
N CYS A 345 -5.63 7.00 -18.42
CA CYS A 345 -5.41 6.29 -17.17
C CYS A 345 -4.60 7.12 -16.18
N TRP A 346 -5.09 7.16 -14.94
CA TRP A 346 -4.44 7.80 -13.81
C TRP A 346 -4.04 6.70 -12.84
N LYS A 347 -2.74 6.59 -12.59
CA LYS A 347 -2.15 5.70 -11.57
C LYS A 347 -1.11 6.52 -10.84
N VAL A 348 -1.61 7.55 -10.16
CA VAL A 348 -0.87 8.67 -9.55
C VAL A 348 -0.99 8.73 -8.04
N ALA A 349 -1.89 7.95 -7.43
CA ALA A 349 -2.15 8.02 -5.99
C ALA A 349 -2.55 6.67 -5.40
N GLY A 350 -2.46 6.58 -4.08
CA GLY A 350 -2.93 5.46 -3.30
C GLY A 350 -3.00 5.75 -1.81
N SER A 351 -3.38 4.75 -1.02
CA SER A 351 -3.10 4.67 0.40
C SER A 351 -2.02 3.62 0.67
N SER A 352 -1.40 3.72 1.84
CA SER A 352 -0.40 2.76 2.29
C SER A 352 -0.64 2.36 3.74
N PHE A 353 -0.24 1.14 4.08
CA PHE A 353 -0.43 0.55 5.40
C PHE A 353 0.90 -0.04 5.86
N ALA A 354 1.29 0.26 7.09
CA ALA A 354 2.57 -0.17 7.65
C ALA A 354 2.38 -1.36 8.58
N PHE A 355 3.27 -2.35 8.49
CA PHE A 355 3.50 -3.32 9.57
C PHE A 355 4.41 -2.76 10.67
N VAL A 356 5.45 -2.05 10.24
CA VAL A 356 6.52 -1.49 11.10
C VAL A 356 6.81 -0.09 10.62
N ARG A 357 6.92 0.85 11.56
CA ARG A 357 6.96 2.27 11.24
C ARG A 357 7.75 3.01 12.32
N TYR A 358 8.71 3.89 11.96
CA TYR A 358 9.52 4.62 12.97
C TYR A 358 8.99 6.04 13.20
N GLU A 359 8.45 6.29 14.38
CA GLU A 359 7.89 7.58 14.79
C GLU A 359 8.96 8.43 15.49
N HIS A 360 9.16 9.68 15.04
CA HIS A 360 10.13 10.57 15.65
C HIS A 360 9.68 11.00 17.06
N MET A 361 10.59 10.88 18.04
CA MET A 361 10.33 11.28 19.42
C MET A 361 10.45 12.80 19.55
N GLN A 362 9.33 13.47 19.85
CA GLN A 362 9.23 14.95 19.92
C GLN A 362 10.18 15.58 20.94
N ASP A 363 10.57 14.83 21.96
CA ASP A 363 11.49 15.26 23.01
C ASP A 363 12.96 14.97 22.69
N SER A 364 13.27 14.35 21.54
CA SER A 364 14.65 14.08 21.10
C SER A 364 15.26 15.25 20.34
N ARG A 365 16.60 15.35 20.37
CA ARG A 365 17.38 16.40 19.73
C ARG A 365 18.10 15.86 18.47
N PRO A 366 18.24 16.66 17.39
CA PRO A 366 19.08 16.28 16.26
C PRO A 366 20.51 15.96 16.69
N GLY A 367 21.07 14.86 16.18
CA GLY A 367 22.42 14.39 16.55
C GLY A 367 22.54 13.69 17.91
N GLU A 368 21.46 13.59 18.70
CA GLU A 368 21.44 12.85 19.96
C GLU A 368 21.60 11.33 19.73
N THR A 369 22.43 10.68 20.55
CA THR A 369 22.57 9.22 20.53
C THR A 369 21.49 8.54 21.36
N VAL A 370 21.16 7.27 21.05
CA VAL A 370 20.13 6.51 21.79
C VAL A 370 20.45 6.43 23.29
N ALA A 371 21.72 6.26 23.65
CA ALA A 371 22.15 6.22 25.05
C ALA A 371 21.94 7.57 25.78
N GLN A 372 22.24 8.70 25.13
CA GLN A 372 21.99 10.03 25.69
C GLN A 372 20.49 10.30 25.87
N TYR A 373 19.68 9.90 24.88
CA TYR A 373 18.22 10.02 24.94
C TYR A 373 17.65 9.22 26.13
N VAL A 374 18.00 7.94 26.25
CA VAL A 374 17.52 7.06 27.34
C VAL A 374 17.99 7.53 28.71
N ALA A 375 19.23 8.04 28.83
CA ALA A 375 19.72 8.62 30.08
C ALA A 375 18.98 9.91 30.50
N ARG A 376 18.40 10.64 29.53
CA ARG A 376 17.68 11.90 29.75
C ARG A 376 16.16 11.73 29.92
N ALA A 377 15.57 10.73 29.28
CA ALA A 377 14.13 10.49 29.24
C ALA A 377 13.76 9.27 30.12
N PRO A 378 13.24 9.46 31.37
CA PRO A 378 12.97 8.36 32.30
C PRO A 378 11.90 7.36 31.84
N GLN A 379 11.11 7.72 30.82
CA GLN A 379 10.06 6.90 30.20
C GLN A 379 10.41 6.52 28.76
N ALA A 380 11.71 6.48 28.41
CA ALA A 380 12.15 6.07 27.09
C ALA A 380 11.68 4.63 26.75
N PRO A 381 11.24 4.36 25.50
CA PRO A 381 11.01 3.01 25.01
C PRO A 381 12.27 2.12 25.12
N PRO A 382 12.11 0.78 25.04
CA PRO A 382 13.23 -0.15 25.02
C PRO A 382 14.28 0.23 23.98
N VAL A 383 15.57 0.12 24.32
CA VAL A 383 16.70 0.51 23.44
C VAL A 383 16.61 -0.14 22.06
N ASN A 384 16.14 -1.38 21.98
CA ASN A 384 15.97 -2.13 20.74
C ASN A 384 14.95 -1.51 19.78
N ASP A 385 13.99 -0.73 20.28
CA ASP A 385 12.96 -0.05 19.50
C ASP A 385 13.40 1.35 19.06
N LEU A 386 14.49 1.88 19.62
CA LEU A 386 14.99 3.21 19.33
C LEU A 386 16.04 3.18 18.22
N LYS A 387 15.96 4.14 17.29
CA LYS A 387 16.90 4.30 16.19
C LYS A 387 17.25 5.77 15.99
N MET A 388 18.53 6.04 15.75
CA MET A 388 19.01 7.37 15.39
C MET A 388 18.62 7.71 13.95
N THR A 389 18.18 8.95 13.74
CA THR A 389 17.74 9.52 12.45
C THR A 389 18.22 10.97 12.34
N SER A 390 18.12 11.58 11.16
CA SER A 390 18.54 12.98 10.94
C SER A 390 17.85 14.00 11.87
N ARG A 391 16.59 13.73 12.26
CA ARG A 391 15.83 14.55 13.23
C ARG A 391 16.21 14.33 14.70
N GLY A 392 16.97 13.28 15.02
CA GLY A 392 17.19 12.80 16.39
C GLY A 392 16.76 11.34 16.54
N ILE A 393 16.26 10.93 17.70
CA ILE A 393 15.78 9.57 17.94
C ILE A 393 14.35 9.38 17.42
N SER A 394 14.10 8.20 16.85
CA SER A 394 12.77 7.70 16.48
C SER A 394 12.54 6.33 17.11
N LYS A 395 11.34 6.09 17.65
CA LYS A 395 10.90 4.79 18.16
C LYS A 395 10.25 3.95 17.06
N ILE A 396 10.33 2.64 17.13
CA ILE A 396 9.52 1.75 16.32
C ILE A 396 8.10 1.68 16.89
N VAL A 397 7.14 1.63 15.97
CA VAL A 397 5.72 1.40 16.19
C VAL A 397 5.30 0.28 15.26
N GLY A 398 4.49 -0.66 15.77
CA GLY A 398 4.17 -1.91 15.08
C GLY A 398 5.16 -3.03 15.41
N GLN A 399 4.96 -4.20 14.80
CA GLN A 399 5.66 -5.42 15.17
C GLN A 399 6.62 -5.86 14.06
N ARG A 400 7.91 -6.04 14.38
CA ARG A 400 8.88 -6.55 13.40
C ARG A 400 8.50 -7.95 12.96
N PHE A 401 8.84 -8.31 11.73
CA PHE A 401 8.49 -9.62 11.22
C PHE A 401 9.08 -10.77 12.06
N ALA A 402 10.34 -10.66 12.50
CA ALA A 402 10.96 -11.67 13.36
C ALA A 402 10.19 -11.88 14.68
N ASP A 403 9.78 -10.79 15.33
CA ASP A 403 9.02 -10.82 16.59
C ASP A 403 7.62 -11.41 16.37
N TRP A 404 6.90 -10.95 15.33
CA TRP A 404 5.60 -11.49 14.94
C TRP A 404 5.69 -12.97 14.56
N TYR A 405 6.72 -13.35 13.79
CA TYR A 405 6.91 -14.71 13.33
C TYR A 405 7.26 -15.65 14.48
N SER A 406 8.13 -15.23 15.40
CA SER A 406 8.47 -16.06 16.58
C SER A 406 7.25 -16.38 17.45
N ALA A 407 6.34 -15.42 17.63
CA ALA A 407 5.08 -15.62 18.36
C ALA A 407 4.08 -16.55 17.63
N ASN A 408 4.15 -16.63 16.30
CA ASN A 408 3.16 -17.32 15.45
C ASN A 408 3.70 -18.57 14.72
N ALA A 409 5.00 -18.89 14.87
CA ALA A 409 5.67 -19.96 14.13
C ALA A 409 4.99 -21.34 14.31
N GLN A 410 4.47 -21.61 15.50
CA GLN A 410 3.75 -22.86 15.79
C GLN A 410 2.53 -23.07 14.88
N THR A 411 1.87 -21.99 14.44
CA THR A 411 0.74 -22.10 13.51
C THR A 411 1.20 -22.50 12.12
N PHE A 412 2.36 -22.01 11.66
CA PHE A 412 2.97 -22.45 10.40
C PHE A 412 3.39 -23.93 10.46
N TYR A 413 3.97 -24.36 11.58
CA TYR A 413 4.36 -25.76 11.79
C TYR A 413 3.16 -26.71 11.88
N THR A 414 2.09 -26.29 12.56
CA THR A 414 0.83 -27.04 12.63
C THR A 414 0.17 -27.14 11.25
N ALA A 415 0.21 -26.07 10.47
CA ALA A 415 -0.28 -26.05 9.10
C ALA A 415 0.51 -26.98 8.17
N ALA A 416 1.84 -26.92 8.20
CA ALA A 416 2.71 -27.73 7.35
C ALA A 416 2.69 -29.22 7.72
N SER A 417 2.62 -29.55 9.00
CA SER A 417 2.48 -30.95 9.47
C SER A 417 1.08 -31.54 9.25
N SER A 418 0.05 -30.71 9.06
CA SER A 418 -1.30 -31.19 8.71
C SER A 418 -1.31 -31.78 7.30
N LYS A 419 -1.22 -33.11 7.20
CA LYS A 419 -1.27 -33.83 5.92
C LYS A 419 -2.62 -33.62 5.23
N ASN A 420 -2.66 -32.65 4.31
CA ASN A 420 -3.80 -32.38 3.43
C ASN A 420 -3.99 -33.52 2.41
N LYS A 421 -4.61 -34.63 2.85
CA LYS A 421 -4.98 -35.79 2.01
C LYS A 421 -5.88 -35.47 0.81
N THR A 422 -6.39 -34.24 0.70
CA THR A 422 -7.41 -33.81 -0.28
C THR A 422 -6.96 -32.72 -1.26
N GLY A 423 -5.71 -32.24 -1.17
CA GLY A 423 -5.18 -31.23 -2.12
C GLY A 423 -5.92 -29.87 -2.13
N GLN A 424 -6.82 -29.63 -1.17
CA GLN A 424 -7.53 -28.36 -1.05
C GLN A 424 -6.69 -27.31 -0.33
N ARG A 425 -6.81 -26.05 -0.78
CA ARG A 425 -6.22 -24.89 -0.11
C ARG A 425 -6.99 -24.56 1.17
N THR A 426 -6.40 -24.89 2.32
CA THR A 426 -6.90 -24.44 3.63
C THR A 426 -6.35 -23.05 3.92
N ALA A 427 -7.25 -22.08 4.14
CA ALA A 427 -6.89 -20.76 4.65
C ALA A 427 -6.89 -20.80 6.19
N ILE A 428 -5.81 -20.33 6.79
CA ILE A 428 -5.62 -20.28 8.24
C ILE A 428 -5.55 -18.81 8.64
N VAL A 429 -6.37 -18.43 9.61
CA VAL A 429 -6.40 -17.08 10.19
C VAL A 429 -5.61 -17.13 11.49
N VAL A 430 -4.74 -16.13 11.69
CA VAL A 430 -3.83 -15.98 12.84
C VAL A 430 -4.08 -14.66 13.55
#